data_AF-A0A3S4J9T3-F1
#
_entry.id   AF-A0A3S4J9T3-F1
#
_cell.length_a   1.000
_cell.length_b   1.000
_cell.length_c   1.000
_cell.angle_alpha   90.00
_cell.angle_beta   90.00
_cell.angle_gamma   90.00
#
_symmetry.space_group_name_H-M   'P 1'
#
loop_
_entity.id
_entity.type
_entity.pdbx_description
1 polymer ?
#
loop_
_entity_poly.entity_id
_entity_poly.type
_entity_poly.pdbx_seq_one_letter_code
_entity_poly.pdbx_strand_id
1 'polypeptide(L)' 'MGWVFDVEGEDGFRNREEKVINELTEKQGIVLATGGGSVKSRETRNRLSARGVVVYLENDHRKTTGAHAA' A
#
# COMPACT_ATOMS: atom_id res chain seq x y z
N MET A 1 -6.91 11.59 -1.40
CA MET A 1 -6.81 10.42 -2.31
C MET A 1 -7.68 10.55 -3.56
N GLY A 2 -8.69 11.43 -3.62
CA GLY A 2 -9.56 11.58 -4.81
C GLY A 2 -8.83 11.95 -6.11
N TRP A 3 -8.09 13.06 -6.13
CA TRP A 3 -7.56 13.62 -7.39
C TRP A 3 -6.74 12.64 -8.26
N VAL A 4 -5.84 11.84 -7.67
CA VAL A 4 -5.03 10.89 -8.47
C VAL A 4 -5.90 9.78 -9.05
N PHE A 5 -6.87 9.28 -8.28
CA PHE A 5 -7.84 8.29 -8.77
C PHE A 5 -8.78 8.91 -9.82
N ASP A 6 -9.19 10.16 -9.64
CA ASP A 6 -10.07 10.86 -10.58
C ASP A 6 -9.39 11.09 -11.93
N VAL A 7 -8.08 11.33 -11.93
CA VAL A 7 -7.27 11.59 -13.15
C VAL A 7 -6.81 10.29 -13.81
N GLU A 8 -6.35 9.30 -13.04
CA GLU A 8 -5.69 8.10 -13.58
C GLU A 8 -6.59 6.86 -13.62
N GLY A 9 -7.75 6.91 -12.97
CA GLY A 9 -8.54 5.72 -12.64
C GLY A 9 -7.84 4.82 -11.62
N GLU A 10 -8.54 3.76 -11.19
CA GLU A 10 -7.93 2.79 -10.25
C GLU A 10 -6.73 2.09 -10.90
N ASP A 11 -6.80 1.69 -12.17
CA ASP A 11 -5.71 0.98 -12.84
C ASP A 11 -4.43 1.82 -12.93
N GLY A 12 -4.55 3.10 -13.27
CA GLY A 12 -3.41 4.01 -13.31
C GLY A 12 -2.81 4.23 -11.92
N PHE A 13 -3.66 4.44 -10.91
CA PHE A 13 -3.22 4.51 -9.52
C PHE A 13 -2.47 3.24 -9.08
N ARG A 14 -2.98 2.05 -9.41
CA ARG A 14 -2.35 0.77 -9.04
C ARG A 14 -1.02 0.56 -9.75
N ASN A 15 -0.92 0.92 -11.02
CA ASN A 15 0.34 0.88 -11.75
C ASN A 15 1.39 1.83 -11.15
N ARG A 16 0.96 3.03 -10.72
CA ARG A 16 1.82 3.99 -10.02
C ARG A 16 2.24 3.46 -8.64
N GLU A 17 1.30 2.94 -7.86
CA GLU A 17 1.52 2.38 -6.52
C GLU A 17 2.55 1.23 -6.58
N GLU A 18 2.42 0.31 -7.53
CA GLU A 18 3.36 -0.80 -7.70
C GLU A 18 4.79 -0.33 -7.98
N LYS A 19 4.96 0.69 -8.83
CA LYS A 19 6.29 1.26 -9.15
C LYS A 19 6.93 1.89 -7.93
N VAL A 20 6.18 2.71 -7.20
CA VAL A 20 6.66 3.36 -5.97
C VAL A 20 7.05 2.32 -4.92
N ILE A 21 6.25 1.26 -4.75
CA ILE A 21 6.59 0.19 -3.81
C ILE A 21 7.86 -0.55 -4.26
N ASN A 22 8.06 -0.78 -5.57
CA ASN A 22 9.31 -1.37 -6.05
C ASN A 22 10.52 -0.54 -5.60
N GLU A 23 10.51 0.77 -5.85
CA GLU A 23 11.61 1.68 -5.51
C GLU A 23 11.85 1.77 -3.99
N LEU A 24 10.78 1.82 -3.19
CA LEU A 24 10.91 1.90 -1.74
C LEU A 24 11.42 0.60 -1.12
N THR A 25 11.00 -0.55 -1.64
CA THR A 25 11.44 -1.87 -1.13
C THR A 25 12.89 -2.21 -1.48
N GLU A 26 13.55 -1.44 -2.36
CA GLU A 26 15.00 -1.55 -2.62
C GLU A 26 15.85 -0.83 -1.57
N LYS A 27 15.24 0.04 -0.74
CA LYS A 27 15.94 0.74 0.35
C LYS A 27 16.16 -0.20 1.53
N GLN A 28 17.28 -0.02 2.23
CA GLN A 28 17.63 -0.79 3.41
C GLN A 28 17.36 0.00 4.70
N GLY A 29 17.04 -0.71 5.78
CA GLY A 29 16.89 -0.11 7.12
C GLY A 29 15.67 0.80 7.30
N ILE A 30 14.64 0.64 6.48
CA ILE A 30 13.40 1.42 6.58
C ILE A 30 12.25 0.62 7.18
N VAL A 31 11.25 1.33 7.71
CA VAL A 31 9.92 0.80 7.97
C VAL A 31 8.97 1.43 6.96
N LEU A 32 8.26 0.59 6.21
CA LEU A 32 7.35 1.03 5.15
C LEU A 32 5.90 0.71 5.53
N ALA A 33 5.08 1.75 5.74
CA ALA A 33 3.63 1.60 5.78
C ALA A 33 3.08 1.53 4.35
N THR A 34 2.44 0.43 4.00
CA THR A 34 1.86 0.21 2.66
C THR A 34 0.39 0.58 2.64
N GLY A 35 -0.12 0.98 1.46
CA GLY A 35 -1.55 1.21 1.28
C GLY A 35 -2.34 -0.11 1.40
N GLY A 36 -3.55 -0.07 1.98
CA GLY A 36 -4.34 -1.29 2.22
C GLY A 36 -4.68 -2.08 0.94
N GLY A 37 -4.74 -1.41 -0.21
CA GLY A 37 -4.95 -2.06 -1.51
C GLY A 37 -3.69 -2.54 -2.22
N SER A 38 -2.50 -2.21 -1.72
CA SER A 38 -1.22 -2.54 -2.37
C SER A 38 -1.01 -4.04 -2.55
N VAL A 39 -1.52 -4.84 -1.61
CA VAL A 39 -1.48 -6.30 -1.66
C VAL A 39 -2.34 -6.90 -2.76
N LYS A 40 -3.13 -6.13 -3.53
CA LYS A 40 -3.87 -6.64 -4.69
C LYS A 40 -2.91 -7.08 -5.82
N SER A 41 -1.80 -6.36 -6.05
CA SER A 41 -0.80 -6.75 -7.05
C SER A 41 0.02 -7.96 -6.57
N ARG A 42 0.10 -8.99 -7.42
CA ARG A 42 0.97 -10.15 -7.17
C ARG A 42 2.43 -9.74 -7.09
N GLU A 43 2.84 -8.82 -7.95
CA GLU A 43 4.23 -8.37 -8.03
C GLU A 43 4.63 -7.57 -6.79
N THR A 44 3.73 -6.70 -6.30
CA THR A 44 3.90 -6.04 -5.00
C THR A 44 4.06 -7.05 -3.86
N ARG A 45 3.21 -8.09 -3.79
CA ARG A 45 3.33 -9.12 -2.75
C ARG A 45 4.68 -9.83 -2.79
N ASN A 46 5.13 -10.23 -3.99
CA ASN A 46 6.42 -10.90 -4.17
C ASN A 46 7.59 -10.03 -3.69
N ARG A 47 7.60 -8.74 -4.05
CA ARG A 47 8.64 -7.79 -3.66
C ARG A 47 8.67 -7.58 -2.14
N LEU A 48 7.51 -7.39 -1.52
CA LEU A 48 7.40 -7.23 -0.07
C LEU A 48 7.94 -8.46 0.68
N SER A 49 7.55 -9.67 0.26
CA SER A 49 8.02 -10.90 0.91
C SER A 49 9.50 -11.19 0.66
N ALA A 50 10.05 -10.80 -0.49
CA ALA A 50 11.43 -11.09 -0.86
C ALA A 50 12.44 -10.09 -0.29
N ARG A 51 12.01 -8.86 0.05
CA ARG A 51 12.90 -7.74 0.40
C ARG A 51 12.80 -7.27 1.84
N GLY A 52 12.02 -7.95 2.68
CA GLY A 52 11.90 -7.59 4.09
C GLY A 52 10.97 -8.51 4.88
N VAL A 53 10.69 -8.09 6.11
CA VAL A 53 9.71 -8.76 6.98
C VAL A 53 8.36 -8.06 6.80
N VAL A 54 7.34 -8.84 6.45
CA VAL A 54 5.97 -8.34 6.28
C VAL A 54 5.19 -8.55 7.57
N VAL A 55 4.74 -7.45 8.18
CA VAL A 55 3.88 -7.47 9.37
C VAL A 55 2.46 -7.10 8.94
N TYR A 56 1.53 -8.03 9.09
CA TYR A 56 0.11 -7.77 8.86
C TYR A 56 -0.55 -7.30 10.16
N LEU A 57 -1.07 -6.08 10.15
CA LEU A 57 -1.84 -5.54 11.27
C LEU A 57 -3.32 -5.85 11.02
N GLU A 58 -3.80 -6.93 11.64
CA GLU A 58 -5.21 -7.28 11.61
C GLU A 58 -6.02 -6.23 12.39
N ASN A 59 -6.99 -5.62 11.72
CA ASN A 59 -7.89 -4.65 12.33
C ASN A 59 -9.32 -5.19 12.34
N ASP A 60 -9.96 -5.09 13.50
CA ASP A 60 -11.40 -5.33 13.62
C ASP A 60 -12.15 -4.23 12.86
N HIS A 61 -13.00 -4.65 11.92
CA HIS A 61 -13.86 -3.80 11.08
C HIS A 61 -14.69 -2.79 11.90
N ARG A 62 -14.96 -3.06 13.18
CA ARG A 62 -15.65 -2.13 14.09
C ARG A 62 -14.83 -0.89 14.48
N LYS A 63 -13.50 -0.94 14.36
CA LYS A 63 -12.59 0.17 14.75
C LYS A 63 -12.27 1.13 13.62
N THR A 64 -12.60 0.80 12.36
CA THR A 64 -12.24 1.61 11.18
C THR A 64 -13.13 2.86 11.01
N THR A 65 -14.25 2.96 11.73
CA THR A 65 -15.23 4.05 11.57
C THR A 65 -15.08 5.22 12.55
N GLY A 66 -13.98 5.32 13.31
CA GLY A 66 -13.81 6.38 14.32
C GLY A 66 -12.40 6.97 14.35
N ALA A 67 -12.11 7.96 13.49
CA ALA A 67 -10.95 8.84 13.67
C ALA A 67 -10.96 10.17 12.88
N HIS A 68 -11.99 10.49 12.08
CA HIS A 68 -12.08 11.77 11.37
C HIS A 68 -13.48 12.39 11.43
N ALA A 69 -13.91 12.72 12.65
CA ALA A 69 -14.97 13.69 12.90
C ALA A 69 -14.50 14.61 14.03
N ALA A 70 -13.66 15.58 13.68
CA ALA A 70 -13.36 16.78 14.46
C ALA A 70 -12.99 17.89 13.46
#